data_AF-A0A8S2EUX8-F1
#
_entry.id   AF-A0A8S2EUX8-F1
#
_cell.length_a   1.000
_cell.length_b   1.000
_cell.length_c   1.000
_cell.angle_alpha   90.00
_cell.angle_beta   90.00
_cell.angle_gamma   90.00
#
_symmetry.space_group_name_H-M   'P 1'
#
loop_
_entity.id
_entity.type
_entity.pdbx_description
1 polymer ?
#
loop_
_entity_poly.entity_id
_entity_poly.type
_entity_poly.pdbx_seq_one_letter_code
_entity_poly.pdbx_strand_id
1 'polypeptide(L)'
;LGVPFNIASYSLLTYMIAHVCKLNVGDFCYCLGDAHVYKNHIEPLKEQIERQPRQFPQLKIIRQVETINDFQFEDFQLENYEPYGPIKMKMAV
;
A
#
# COMPACT_ATOMS: atom_id res chain seq x y z
N LEU A 1 -11.51 4.25 -1.20
CA LEU A 1 -10.95 4.19 0.17
C LEU A 1 -10.22 2.88 0.43
N GLY A 2 -10.88 1.72 0.37
CA GLY A 2 -10.24 0.43 0.72
C GLY A 2 -9.10 -0.01 -0.20
N VAL A 3 -9.30 0.02 -1.53
CA VAL A 3 -8.35 -0.54 -2.50
C VAL A 3 -6.89 -0.06 -2.33
N PRO A 4 -6.59 1.25 -2.19
CA PRO A 4 -5.21 1.70 -1.94
C PRO A 4 -4.59 1.12 -0.66
N PHE A 5 -5.37 1.02 0.42
CA PHE A 5 -4.90 0.38 1.66
C PHE A 5 -4.69 -1.12 1.48
N ASN A 6 -5.56 -1.81 0.75
CA ASN A 6 -5.42 -3.24 0.50
C ASN A 6 -4.16 -3.55 -0.31
N ILE A 7 -3.85 -2.75 -1.33
CA ILE A 7 -2.62 -2.90 -2.12
C ILE A 7 -1.39 -2.74 -1.22
N ALA A 8 -1.29 -1.65 -0.45
CA ALA A 8 -0.13 -1.44 0.41
C ALA A 8 -0.01 -2.51 1.51
N SER A 9 -1.14 -2.92 2.11
CA SER A 9 -1.18 -3.90 3.20
C SER A 9 -0.74 -5.29 2.75
N TYR A 10 -1.24 -5.78 1.61
CA TYR A 10 -0.86 -7.12 1.14
C TYR A 10 0.54 -7.14 0.52
N SER A 11 0.96 -6.05 -0.14
CA SER A 11 2.37 -5.90 -0.54
C SER A 11 3.29 -5.95 0.68
N LEU A 12 2.98 -5.22 1.76
CA LEU A 12 3.76 -5.28 3.01
C LEU A 12 3.79 -6.69 3.59
N LEU A 13 2.65 -7.39 3.63
CA LEU A 13 2.61 -8.77 4.11
C LEU A 13 3.47 -9.71 3.26
N THR A 14 3.50 -9.54 1.93
CA THR A 14 4.40 -10.28 1.04
C THR A 14 5.86 -10.03 1.38
N TYR A 15 6.26 -8.78 1.65
CA TYR A 15 7.60 -8.45 2.11
C TYR A 15 7.94 -9.12 3.44
N MET A 16 7.03 -9.07 4.41
CA MET A 16 7.22 -9.68 5.73
C MET A 16 7.38 -11.20 5.64
N ILE A 17 6.54 -11.88 4.85
CA ILE A 17 6.62 -13.33 4.62
C ILE A 17 7.94 -13.69 3.93
N ALA A 18 8.32 -12.96 2.87
CA ALA A 18 9.58 -13.19 2.18
C ALA A 18 10.78 -13.05 3.13
N HIS A 19 10.77 -12.04 3.99
CA HIS A 19 11.81 -11.80 4.99
C HIS A 19 11.99 -12.98 5.96
N VAL A 20 10.91 -13.41 6.62
CA VAL A 20 10.99 -14.49 7.64
C VAL A 20 11.25 -15.87 7.01
N CYS A 21 10.83 -16.08 5.76
CA CYS A 21 11.09 -17.30 5.01
C CYS A 21 12.44 -17.30 4.26
N LYS A 22 13.23 -16.21 4.35
CA LYS A 22 14.51 -16.04 3.63
C LYS A 22 14.36 -16.18 2.10
N LEU A 23 13.30 -15.58 1.56
CA LEU A 23 12.98 -15.54 0.14
C LEU A 23 13.15 -14.12 -0.42
N ASN A 24 13.20 -14.02 -1.74
CA ASN A 24 13.08 -12.74 -2.44
C ASN A 24 11.60 -12.36 -2.62
N VAL A 25 11.32 -11.05 -2.63
CA VAL A 25 9.99 -10.54 -2.96
C VAL A 25 9.70 -10.74 -4.44
N GLY A 26 8.53 -11.29 -4.77
CA GLY A 26 8.04 -11.45 -6.13
C GLY A 26 6.89 -10.50 -6.45
N ASP A 27 5.98 -10.95 -7.32
CA ASP A 27 4.83 -10.16 -7.74
C ASP A 27 3.66 -10.25 -6.76
N PHE A 28 2.93 -9.14 -6.62
CA PHE A 28 1.63 -9.10 -5.95
C PHE A 28 0.51 -8.97 -6.98
N CYS A 29 -0.33 -10.01 -7.10
CA CYS A 29 -1.50 -10.01 -7.97
C CYS A 29 -2.78 -9.79 -7.16
N TYR A 30 -3.52 -8.74 -7.47
CA TYR A 30 -4.78 -8.41 -6.78
C TYR A 30 -5.99 -8.63 -7.68
N CYS A 31 -6.84 -9.60 -7.31
CA CYS A 31 -8.10 -9.87 -8.00
C CYS A 31 -9.26 -9.24 -7.22
N LEU A 32 -10.08 -8.45 -7.92
CA LEU A 32 -11.30 -7.82 -7.38
C LEU A 32 -12.52 -8.54 -7.96
N GLY A 33 -13.50 -8.84 -7.09
CA GLY A 33 -14.82 -9.30 -7.51
C GLY A 33 -15.69 -8.10 -7.92
N ASP A 34 -16.45 -7.57 -6.96
CA ASP A 34 -17.17 -6.31 -7.15
C ASP A 34 -16.23 -5.12 -6.91
N ALA A 35 -15.80 -4.47 -8.00
CA ALA A 35 -15.07 -3.22 -7.97
C ALA A 35 -16.04 -2.04 -8.21
N HIS A 36 -16.22 -1.21 -7.18
CA HIS A 36 -17.17 -0.09 -7.24
C HIS A 36 -16.58 1.22 -6.70
N VAL A 37 -17.25 2.31 -7.06
CA VAL A 37 -16.97 3.67 -6.57
C VAL A 37 -18.23 4.21 -5.90
N TYR A 38 -18.09 4.70 -4.66
CA TYR A 38 -19.18 5.39 -3.99
C TYR A 38 -19.45 6.74 -4.65
N LYS A 39 -20.74 7.12 -4.75
CA LYS A 39 -21.16 8.37 -5.42
C LYS A 39 -20.48 9.61 -4.83
N ASN A 40 -20.28 9.65 -3.51
CA ASN A 40 -19.61 10.75 -2.81
C ASN A 40 -18.07 10.77 -3.02
N HIS A 41 -17.50 9.80 -3.73
CA HIS A 41 -16.07 9.76 -4.09
C HIS A 41 -15.81 10.15 -5.55
N ILE A 42 -16.83 10.39 -6.36
CA ILE A 42 -16.66 10.67 -7.80
C ILE A 42 -15.82 11.94 -8.03
N GLU A 43 -16.20 13.08 -7.45
CA GLU A 43 -15.46 14.35 -7.65
C GLU A 43 -14.02 14.29 -7.10
N PRO A 44 -13.77 13.77 -5.87
CA PRO A 44 -12.41 13.53 -5.40
C PRO A 44 -11.56 12.62 -6.30
N LEU A 45 -12.16 11.58 -6.89
CA LEU A 45 -11.45 10.67 -7.78
C LEU A 45 -11.17 11.30 -9.15
N LYS A 46 -12.05 12.18 -9.65
CA LYS A 46 -11.78 12.98 -10.86
C LYS A 46 -10.55 13.86 -10.69
N GLU A 47 -10.42 14.53 -9.54
CA GLU A 47 -9.20 15.28 -9.21
C GLU A 47 -7.97 14.35 -9.15
N GLN A 48 -8.12 13.14 -8.62
CA GLN A 48 -7.01 12.18 -8.51
C GLN A 48 -6.49 11.71 -9.88
N ILE A 49 -7.38 11.43 -10.83
CA ILE A 49 -6.98 10.91 -12.16
C ILE A 49 -6.30 11.95 -13.05
N GLU A 50 -6.44 13.24 -12.74
CA GLU A 50 -5.72 14.32 -13.43
C GLU A 50 -4.24 14.40 -13.02
N ARG A 51 -3.85 13.76 -11.91
CA ARG A 51 -2.48 13.78 -11.40
C ARG A 51 -1.62 12.74 -12.14
N GLN A 52 -0.52 13.19 -12.73
CA GLN A 52 0.45 12.31 -13.38
C GLN A 52 1.16 11.42 -12.32
N PRO A 53 1.15 10.08 -12.45
CA PRO A 53 1.86 9.21 -11.51
C PRO A 53 3.34 9.57 -11.40
N ARG A 54 3.85 9.59 -10.17
CA ARG A 54 5.29 9.71 -9.88
C ARG A 54 5.90 8.33 -9.67
N GLN A 55 7.23 8.28 -9.57
CA GLN A 55 7.92 7.04 -9.24
C GLN A 55 7.41 6.47 -7.92
N PHE A 56 7.29 5.14 -7.85
CA PHE A 56 6.90 4.45 -6.63
C PHE A 56 8.01 4.56 -5.58
N PRO A 57 7.64 4.61 -4.28
CA PRO A 57 8.61 4.55 -3.20
C PRO A 57 9.29 3.18 -3.13
N GLN A 58 10.34 3.08 -2.32
CA GLN A 58 10.95 1.82 -1.94
C GLN A 58 10.67 1.53 -0.47
N LEU A 59 10.23 0.31 -0.18
CA LEU A 59 10.06 -0.19 1.17
C LEU A 59 11.26 -1.07 1.55
N LYS A 60 11.89 -0.77 2.69
CA LYS A 60 12.97 -1.58 3.27
C LYS A 60 12.58 -2.09 4.65
N ILE A 61 12.91 -3.35 4.91
CA ILE A 61 12.92 -3.92 6.26
C ILE A 61 14.34 -3.75 6.80
N ILE A 62 14.53 -2.94 7.82
CA ILE A 62 15.87 -2.54 8.29
C ILE A 62 16.42 -3.43 9.40
N ARG A 63 15.54 -4.20 10.07
CA ARG A 63 15.91 -5.13 11.14
C ARG A 63 15.66 -6.57 10.71
N GLN A 64 16.63 -7.44 10.99
CA GLN A 64 16.41 -8.88 10.88
C GLN A 64 15.53 -9.37 12.03
N VAL A 65 14.34 -9.86 11.70
CA VAL A 65 13.44 -10.58 12.62
C VAL A 65 13.42 -12.09 12.32
N GLU A 66 13.01 -12.89 13.31
CA GLU A 66 12.90 -14.35 13.20
C GLU A 66 11.47 -14.81 12.95
N THR A 67 10.48 -14.21 13.61
CA THR A 67 9.07 -14.58 13.47
C THR A 67 8.22 -13.42 12.95
N ILE A 68 7.09 -13.75 12.31
CA ILE A 68 6.17 -12.75 11.73
C ILE A 68 5.59 -11.79 12.77
N ASN A 69 5.56 -12.17 14.05
CA ASN A 69 5.00 -11.36 15.14
C ASN A 69 6.02 -10.40 15.76
N ASP A 70 7.30 -10.52 15.41
CA ASP A 70 8.36 -9.71 16.01
C ASP A 70 8.49 -8.32 15.36
N PHE A 71 7.86 -8.12 14.20
CA PHE A 71 7.88 -6.85 13.48
C PHE A 71 7.25 -5.72 14.30
N GLN A 72 7.93 -4.58 14.32
CA GLN A 72 7.47 -3.32 14.88
C GLN A 72 7.41 -2.26 13.77
N PHE A 73 6.71 -1.15 14.03
CA PHE A 73 6.56 -0.07 13.05
C PHE A 73 7.92 0.48 12.59
N GLU A 74 8.88 0.58 13.50
CA GLU A 74 10.21 1.14 13.27
C GLU A 74 11.08 0.27 12.37
N ASP A 75 10.69 -0.99 12.11
CA ASP A 75 11.43 -1.89 11.23
C ASP A 75 11.23 -1.58 9.74
N PHE A 76 10.26 -0.72 9.42
CA PHE A 76 9.89 -0.40 8.05
C PHE A 76 10.33 1.02 7.69
N GLN A 77 11.21 1.12 6.71
CA GLN A 77 11.65 2.39 6.14
C GLN A 77 11.05 2.58 4.75
N LEU A 78 10.30 3.67 4.58
CA LEU A 78 9.76 4.07 3.28
C LEU A 78 10.63 5.19 2.71
N GLU A 79 11.30 4.92 1.60
CA GLU A 79 12.20 5.86 0.93
C GLU A 79 11.57 6.40 -0.35
N ASN A 80 11.90 7.65 -0.70
CA ASN A 80 11.49 8.31 -1.94
C ASN A 80 9.96 8.36 -2.13
N TYR A 81 9.20 8.45 -1.04
CA TYR A 81 7.75 8.64 -1.11
C TYR A 81 7.40 10.11 -1.31
N GLU A 82 7.14 10.47 -2.57
CA GLU A 82 6.82 11.84 -2.97
C GLU A 82 5.37 11.97 -3.50
N PRO A 83 4.33 11.76 -2.66
CA PRO A 83 2.96 11.81 -3.11
C PRO A 83 2.50 13.25 -3.44
N TYR A 84 1.38 13.36 -4.14
CA TYR A 84 0.61 14.61 -4.17
C TYR A 84 -0.07 14.86 -2.83
N GLY A 85 -0.59 16.08 -2.62
CA GLY A 85 -1.36 16.42 -1.43
C GLY A 85 -2.57 15.47 -1.20
N PRO A 86 -2.94 15.19 0.05
CA PRO A 86 -3.99 14.21 0.35
C PRO A 86 -5.35 14.65 -0.19
N ILE A 87 -6.11 13.70 -0.74
CA ILE A 87 -7.51 13.89 -1.14
C ILE A 87 -8.41 13.30 -0.06
N LYS A 88 -9.26 14.12 0.54
CA LYS A 88 -10.17 13.68 1.61
C LYS A 88 -11.42 13.03 1.02
N MET A 89 -11.66 11.77 1.36
CA MET A 89 -12.87 11.01 1.04
C MET A 89 -13.51 10.49 2.32
N LYS A 90 -14.83 10.65 2.48
CA LYS A 90 -15.55 10.17 3.66
C LYS A 90 -15.91 8.69 3.53
N MET A 91 -15.73 7.90 4.58
CA MET A 91 -16.22 6.52 4.62
C MET A 91 -17.75 6.51 4.47
N ALA A 92 -18.27 5.62 3.62
CA ALA A 92 -19.69 5.34 3.60
C ALA A 92 -20.01 4.45 4.80
N VAL A 93 -21.04 4.80 5.57
CA VAL A 93 -21.57 3.99 6.67
C VAL A 93 -22.65 3.09 6.12
#